data_AF-A0A1B0C4G6-F1
#
_entry.id   AF-A0A1B0C4G6-F1
#
_cell.length_a   1.000
_cell.length_b   1.000
_cell.length_c   1.000
_cell.angle_alpha   90.00
_cell.angle_beta   90.00
_cell.angle_gamma   90.00
#
_symmetry.space_group_name_H-M   'P 1'
#
loop_
_entity.id
_entity.type
_entity.pdbx_description
1 polymer ?
#
loop_
_entity_poly.entity_id
_entity_poly.type
_entity_poly.pdbx_seq_one_letter_code
_entity_poly.pdbx_strand_id
1 'polypeptide(L)'
;MVATAAVGDLSGADGDICVEKWINSVKANVAIRAEQLFEEMNAVNFHFDNNREWWYQLNEQCQQKGEISFFSNGYVTSFELLPCLSSFTPINSKDAIIGSEGAIINDLGRAVLLNTSSRHRLDAGFAIAAAFCCRSQCPRKRVICVEDDSALGFSAMNLETMVRCKLPIVIIIVNNNGIYGGFDQETFNNLRSDGD
;
A
#
# COMPACT_ATOMS: atom_id res chain seq x y z
N MET A 1 8.54 -11.03 27.18
CA MET A 1 9.26 -11.44 25.95
C MET A 1 10.42 -10.46 25.74
N VAL A 2 11.66 -10.91 25.57
CA VAL A 2 12.86 -10.04 25.65
C VAL A 2 13.22 -9.47 24.28
N ALA A 3 13.70 -8.22 24.22
CA ALA A 3 14.25 -7.57 23.02
C ALA A 3 15.48 -6.71 23.34
N THR A 4 16.56 -6.79 22.55
CA THR A 4 17.88 -6.19 22.84
C THR A 4 18.74 -5.89 21.59
N ALA A 5 19.38 -4.72 21.51
CA ALA A 5 20.46 -4.36 20.56
C ALA A 5 21.37 -3.24 21.15
N ALA A 6 22.45 -2.76 20.48
CA ALA A 6 23.66 -2.28 21.20
C ALA A 6 24.69 -1.15 20.75
N VAL A 7 25.43 -0.19 20.14
CA VAL A 7 25.04 1.14 19.60
C VAL A 7 26.10 1.63 18.57
N GLY A 8 25.73 2.42 17.54
CA GLY A 8 26.68 3.11 16.63
C GLY A 8 26.05 4.01 15.54
N ASP A 9 26.76 5.08 15.16
CA ASP A 9 26.68 6.06 14.03
C ASP A 9 25.34 6.47 13.37
N LEU A 10 24.38 5.56 13.16
CA LEU A 10 22.97 5.91 12.96
C LEU A 10 22.20 5.26 14.12
N SER A 11 21.72 6.06 15.06
CA SER A 11 21.06 5.60 16.29
C SER A 11 19.64 5.05 16.05
N GLY A 12 19.52 4.04 15.20
CA GLY A 12 18.26 3.38 14.85
C GLY A 12 17.86 2.36 15.89
N ALA A 13 16.74 2.61 16.59
CA ALA A 13 16.11 1.60 17.43
C ALA A 13 15.35 0.58 16.56
N ASP A 14 15.42 -0.70 16.91
CA ASP A 14 14.63 -1.76 16.28
C ASP A 14 13.64 -2.41 17.27
N GLY A 15 12.54 -2.96 16.75
CA GLY A 15 11.35 -3.33 17.50
C GLY A 15 10.54 -4.45 16.87
N ASP A 16 11.18 -5.57 16.52
CA ASP A 16 10.48 -6.81 16.13
C ASP A 16 10.31 -7.77 17.33
N ILE A 17 9.25 -8.59 17.31
CA ILE A 17 8.99 -9.66 18.28
C ILE A 17 9.95 -10.85 18.06
N CYS A 18 10.43 -11.04 16.82
CA CYS A 18 11.35 -12.11 16.44
C CYS A 18 12.82 -11.68 16.59
N VAL A 19 13.48 -12.23 17.61
CA VAL A 19 14.92 -12.08 17.95
C VAL A 19 15.84 -12.16 16.73
N GLU A 20 15.55 -13.09 15.82
CA GLU A 20 16.38 -13.42 14.65
C GLU A 20 16.44 -12.31 13.60
N LYS A 21 15.57 -11.28 13.69
CA LYS A 21 15.51 -10.22 12.68
C LYS A 21 16.36 -8.98 12.99
N TRP A 22 16.71 -8.70 14.24
CA TRP A 22 17.37 -7.44 14.65
C TRP A 22 18.82 -7.25 14.11
N ILE A 23 19.28 -8.16 13.25
CA ILE A 23 20.61 -8.18 12.63
C ILE A 23 20.51 -8.24 11.09
N ASN A 24 19.33 -8.48 10.51
CA ASN A 24 19.16 -8.89 9.11
C ASN A 24 19.17 -7.75 8.06
N SER A 25 19.27 -6.47 8.45
CA SER A 25 19.29 -5.35 7.50
C SER A 25 20.28 -4.25 7.89
N VAL A 26 20.18 -3.73 9.11
CA VAL A 26 21.15 -2.82 9.73
C VAL A 26 21.43 -3.36 11.13
N LYS A 27 22.68 -3.30 11.59
CA LYS A 27 23.06 -3.75 12.93
C LYS A 27 22.38 -2.84 13.97
N ALA A 28 21.34 -3.32 14.66
CA ALA A 28 20.44 -2.44 15.39
C ALA A 28 21.08 -1.67 16.56
N ASN A 29 20.71 -0.39 16.65
CA ASN A 29 21.16 0.66 17.58
C ASN A 29 21.02 0.30 19.07
N VAL A 30 19.75 0.10 19.43
CA VAL A 30 19.18 -0.37 20.71
C VAL A 30 17.91 -1.13 20.29
N ALA A 31 17.55 -2.24 20.94
CA ALA A 31 16.23 -2.83 20.69
C ALA A 31 15.41 -2.82 21.97
N ILE A 32 14.12 -2.59 21.76
CA ILE A 32 13.27 -1.94 22.74
C ILE A 32 11.90 -2.60 22.65
N ARG A 33 11.36 -3.10 23.77
CA ARG A 33 9.96 -3.53 23.80
C ARG A 33 9.08 -2.27 23.85
N ALA A 34 8.22 -2.08 22.85
CA ALA A 34 7.37 -0.89 22.74
C ALA A 34 6.53 -0.62 24.01
N GLU A 35 6.05 -1.67 24.68
CA GLU A 35 5.35 -1.58 25.98
C GLU A 35 6.23 -0.92 27.05
N GLN A 36 7.44 -1.44 27.25
CA GLN A 36 8.39 -0.93 28.25
C GLN A 36 8.88 0.47 27.90
N LEU A 37 9.08 0.78 26.60
CA LEU A 37 9.38 2.14 26.17
C LEU A 37 8.30 3.13 26.61
N PHE A 38 7.04 2.76 26.42
CA PHE A 38 5.91 3.61 26.80
C PHE A 38 5.83 3.77 28.32
N GLU A 39 6.07 2.71 29.10
CA GLU A 39 6.15 2.78 30.56
C GLU A 39 7.26 3.74 31.04
N GLU A 40 8.51 3.57 30.55
CA GLU A 40 9.66 4.40 30.93
C GLU A 40 9.50 5.86 30.46
N MET A 41 9.01 6.09 29.24
CA MET A 41 8.73 7.44 28.72
C MET A 41 7.65 8.16 29.54
N ASN A 42 6.59 7.46 29.96
CA ASN A 42 5.58 8.03 30.86
C ASN A 42 6.15 8.27 32.27
N ALA A 43 7.01 7.39 32.78
CA ALA A 43 7.62 7.53 34.11
C ALA A 43 8.51 8.78 34.22
N VAL A 44 9.21 9.17 33.15
CA VAL A 44 9.96 10.44 33.08
C VAL A 44 9.13 11.62 32.55
N ASN A 45 7.83 11.42 32.32
CA ASN A 45 6.90 12.39 31.71
C ASN A 45 7.45 13.01 30.40
N PHE A 46 8.01 12.16 29.53
CA PHE A 46 8.59 12.58 28.26
C PHE A 46 7.52 13.13 27.32
N HIS A 47 7.74 14.34 26.80
CA HIS A 47 6.92 14.94 25.75
C HIS A 47 7.78 15.28 24.53
N PHE A 48 7.31 14.88 23.34
CA PHE A 48 7.95 15.26 22.09
C PHE A 48 7.42 16.63 21.63
N ASP A 49 8.31 17.61 21.59
CA ASP A 49 7.96 18.97 21.16
C ASP A 49 8.03 19.11 19.63
N ASN A 50 6.88 19.43 19.04
CA ASN A 50 6.69 19.67 17.61
C ASN A 50 7.22 21.03 17.13
N ASN A 51 7.64 21.93 18.03
CA ASN A 51 8.19 23.25 17.67
C ASN A 51 9.67 23.22 17.25
N ARG A 52 10.23 22.02 16.99
CA ARG A 52 11.63 21.84 16.59
C ARG A 52 11.81 22.04 15.09
N GLU A 53 12.92 22.67 14.71
CA GLU A 53 13.33 22.90 13.31
C GLU A 53 13.19 21.64 12.42
N TRP A 54 13.66 20.48 12.89
CA TRP A 54 13.52 19.21 12.19
C TRP A 54 12.06 18.82 11.91
N TRP A 55 11.12 19.14 12.80
CA TRP A 55 9.70 18.85 12.61
C TRP A 55 9.09 19.77 11.56
N TYR A 56 9.48 21.05 11.51
CA TYR A 56 9.06 21.95 10.43
C TYR A 56 9.61 21.48 9.07
N GLN A 57 10.90 21.16 8.98
CA GLN A 57 11.53 20.63 7.78
C GLN A 57 10.91 19.30 7.31
N LEU A 58 10.56 18.41 8.25
CA LEU A 58 9.86 17.16 7.94
C LEU A 58 8.47 17.43 7.34
N ASN A 59 7.67 18.30 7.98
CA ASN A 59 6.34 18.64 7.49
C ASN A 59 6.39 19.33 6.12
N GLU A 60 7.36 20.23 5.91
CA GLU A 60 7.58 20.87 4.61
C GLU A 60 7.93 19.85 3.53
N GLN A 61 8.88 18.93 3.79
CA GLN A 61 9.21 17.86 2.85
C GLN A 61 8.04 16.89 2.60
N CYS A 62 7.19 16.63 3.60
CA CYS A 62 5.99 15.84 3.43
C CYS A 62 4.93 16.55 2.57
N GLN A 63 4.76 17.87 2.72
CA GLN A 63 3.88 18.67 1.86
C GLN A 63 4.42 18.71 0.42
N GLN A 64 5.69 19.07 0.24
CA GLN A 64 6.36 19.07 -1.07
C GLN A 64 6.26 17.70 -1.75
N LYS A 65 6.48 16.58 -1.06
CA LYS A 65 6.34 15.23 -1.66
C LYS A 65 4.89 14.82 -1.89
N GLY A 66 3.94 15.31 -1.09
CA GLY A 66 2.51 15.16 -1.35
C GLY A 66 2.07 15.81 -2.66
N GLU A 67 2.70 16.92 -3.04
CA GLU A 67 2.46 17.63 -4.31
C GLU A 67 3.30 17.08 -5.48
N ILE A 68 4.58 16.75 -5.23
CA ILE A 68 5.56 16.32 -6.26
C ILE A 68 5.37 14.86 -6.71
N SER A 69 4.72 14.00 -5.90
CA SER A 69 4.51 12.57 -6.21
C SER A 69 3.65 12.28 -7.46
N PHE A 70 3.23 13.32 -8.19
CA PHE A 70 2.44 13.25 -9.42
C PHE A 70 3.25 13.46 -10.71
N PHE A 71 4.54 13.82 -10.63
CA PHE A 71 5.42 14.02 -11.79
C PHE A 71 6.80 13.34 -11.62
N SER A 72 7.32 12.78 -12.73
CA SER A 72 8.51 11.91 -12.82
C SER A 72 8.34 10.53 -12.13
N ASN A 73 8.87 9.41 -12.65
CA ASN A 73 9.87 9.24 -13.70
C ASN A 73 9.37 8.56 -14.98
N GLY A 74 9.56 9.22 -16.13
CA GLY A 74 10.06 8.62 -17.38
C GLY A 74 9.21 7.64 -18.18
N TYR A 75 8.33 6.86 -17.56
CA TYR A 75 7.51 5.84 -18.21
C TYR A 75 6.06 6.30 -18.28
N VAL A 76 5.46 6.09 -19.45
CA VAL A 76 4.08 6.49 -19.76
C VAL A 76 3.11 5.75 -18.84
N THR A 77 2.21 6.49 -18.16
CA THR A 77 0.85 6.09 -17.67
C THR A 77 0.36 6.96 -16.51
N SER A 78 1.25 7.50 -15.66
CA SER A 78 0.86 8.07 -14.35
C SER A 78 -0.21 9.17 -14.40
N PHE A 79 -0.28 9.97 -15.48
CA PHE A 79 -1.07 11.21 -15.51
C PHE A 79 -2.59 11.01 -15.54
N GLU A 80 -3.08 9.86 -16.00
CA GLU A 80 -4.51 9.52 -16.02
C GLU A 80 -4.90 8.58 -14.86
N LEU A 81 -3.98 7.67 -14.49
CA LEU A 81 -4.11 6.84 -13.29
C LEU A 81 -4.27 7.67 -12.01
N LEU A 82 -3.51 8.76 -11.86
CA LEU A 82 -3.52 9.56 -10.64
C LEU A 82 -4.86 10.26 -10.38
N PRO A 83 -5.47 11.00 -11.33
CA PRO A 83 -6.86 11.48 -11.21
C PRO A 83 -7.88 10.36 -10.97
N CYS A 84 -7.70 9.20 -11.61
CA CYS A 84 -8.58 8.04 -11.43
C CYS A 84 -8.54 7.51 -9.98
N LEU A 85 -7.35 7.16 -9.48
CA LEU A 85 -7.14 6.68 -8.09
C LEU A 85 -7.56 7.71 -7.04
N SER A 86 -7.25 8.99 -7.25
CA SER A 86 -7.62 10.07 -6.33
C SER A 86 -9.12 10.38 -6.32
N SER A 87 -9.84 10.07 -7.40
CA SER A 87 -11.31 10.09 -7.44
C SER A 87 -11.94 8.97 -6.61
N PHE A 88 -11.19 7.90 -6.30
CA PHE A 88 -11.65 6.82 -5.40
C PHE A 88 -11.31 7.05 -3.93
N THR A 89 -10.37 7.95 -3.57
CA THR A 89 -10.10 8.31 -2.17
C THR A 89 -11.29 8.89 -1.39
N PRO A 90 -12.27 9.63 -1.98
CA PRO A 90 -13.52 9.97 -1.28
C PRO A 90 -14.54 8.81 -1.23
N ILE A 91 -14.40 7.79 -2.09
CA ILE A 91 -15.24 6.56 -2.08
C ILE A 91 -14.71 5.53 -1.06
N ASN A 92 -13.43 5.65 -0.68
CA ASN A 92 -12.80 4.99 0.45
C ASN A 92 -13.47 5.39 1.78
N SER A 93 -14.59 4.71 2.09
CA SER A 93 -15.20 4.74 3.41
C SER A 93 -14.16 4.34 4.44
N LYS A 94 -14.01 5.11 5.53
CA LYS A 94 -12.93 5.02 6.55
C LYS A 94 -12.72 3.67 7.26
N ASP A 95 -13.54 2.67 6.91
CA ASP A 95 -13.60 1.30 7.46
C ASP A 95 -13.61 0.23 6.34
N ALA A 96 -13.26 0.58 5.09
CA ALA A 96 -13.08 -0.37 3.99
C ALA A 96 -11.71 -1.06 4.05
N ILE A 97 -11.63 -2.30 3.57
CA ILE A 97 -10.35 -2.97 3.30
C ILE A 97 -9.98 -2.71 1.84
N ILE A 98 -8.78 -2.19 1.61
CA ILE A 98 -8.22 -1.92 0.28
C ILE A 98 -7.35 -3.11 -0.13
N GLY A 99 -7.69 -3.74 -1.25
CA GLY A 99 -6.84 -4.66 -2.00
C GLY A 99 -6.19 -3.94 -3.17
N SER A 100 -4.96 -4.32 -3.55
CA SER A 100 -4.36 -3.88 -4.82
C SER A 100 -3.55 -4.98 -5.51
N GLU A 101 -3.63 -5.07 -6.83
CA GLU A 101 -2.88 -6.04 -7.65
C GLU A 101 -2.36 -5.41 -8.96
N GLY A 102 -1.23 -5.94 -9.46
CA GLY A 102 -0.42 -5.30 -10.52
C GLY A 102 0.74 -4.48 -9.97
N ALA A 103 1.77 -4.24 -10.78
CA ALA A 103 3.01 -3.59 -10.33
C ALA A 103 2.80 -2.09 -10.04
N ILE A 104 2.42 -1.32 -11.08
CA ILE A 104 2.20 0.13 -11.00
C ILE A 104 1.10 0.44 -9.96
N ILE A 105 0.01 -0.34 -9.95
CA ILE A 105 -1.11 -0.15 -9.03
C ILE A 105 -0.71 -0.38 -7.56
N ASN A 106 0.19 -1.33 -7.27
CA ASN A 106 0.69 -1.51 -5.90
C ASN A 106 1.59 -0.36 -5.45
N ASP A 107 2.54 0.10 -6.29
CA ASP A 107 3.43 1.21 -5.91
C ASP A 107 2.70 2.55 -5.82
N LEU A 108 1.94 2.92 -6.86
CA LEU A 108 1.17 4.16 -6.92
C LEU A 108 0.01 4.15 -5.91
N GLY A 109 -0.65 3.01 -5.77
CA GLY A 109 -1.73 2.82 -4.79
C GLY A 109 -1.27 2.87 -3.34
N ARG A 110 0.01 2.62 -3.04
CA ARG A 110 0.59 2.85 -1.69
C ARG A 110 0.75 4.34 -1.36
N ALA A 111 0.98 5.19 -2.36
CA ALA A 111 1.05 6.64 -2.18
C ALA A 111 -0.35 7.31 -2.13
N VAL A 112 -1.29 6.87 -2.99
CA VAL A 112 -2.58 7.55 -3.17
C VAL A 112 -3.72 6.97 -2.32
N LEU A 113 -3.82 5.64 -2.21
CA LEU A 113 -4.93 4.97 -1.53
C LEU A 113 -4.64 4.83 -0.03
N LEU A 114 -4.65 5.96 0.67
CA LEU A 114 -4.31 6.05 2.09
C LEU A 114 -5.32 5.30 2.98
N ASN A 115 -4.80 4.51 3.93
CA ASN A 115 -5.61 3.77 4.90
C ASN A 115 -5.81 4.57 6.19
N THR A 116 -7.07 4.79 6.59
CA THR A 116 -7.44 5.45 7.85
C THR A 116 -7.46 4.52 9.07
N SER A 117 -7.28 3.22 8.88
CA SER A 117 -7.38 2.20 9.94
C SER A 117 -6.36 1.09 9.75
N SER A 118 -5.77 0.62 10.85
CA SER A 118 -4.71 -0.41 10.80
C SER A 118 -5.24 -1.76 10.33
N ARG A 119 -4.41 -2.53 9.60
CA ARG A 119 -4.77 -3.82 8.97
C ARG A 119 -5.90 -3.76 7.92
N HIS A 120 -6.13 -2.60 7.30
CA HIS A 120 -7.10 -2.42 6.22
C HIS A 120 -6.48 -2.36 4.81
N ARG A 121 -5.23 -2.81 4.65
CA ARG A 121 -4.54 -2.92 3.35
C ARG A 121 -4.04 -4.33 3.11
N LEU A 122 -4.16 -4.80 1.87
CA LEU A 122 -3.71 -6.11 1.41
C LEU A 122 -3.20 -6.02 -0.04
N ASP A 123 -1.90 -6.19 -0.25
CA ASP A 123 -1.30 -6.15 -1.59
C ASP A 123 -1.19 -7.59 -2.15
N ALA A 124 -1.62 -7.79 -3.40
CA ALA A 124 -1.65 -9.03 -4.20
C ALA A 124 -2.47 -10.23 -3.64
N GLY A 125 -3.51 -10.66 -4.36
CA GLY A 125 -4.21 -11.95 -4.22
C GLY A 125 -5.13 -12.13 -3.00
N PHE A 126 -4.89 -11.43 -1.89
CA PHE A 126 -5.61 -11.64 -0.63
C PHE A 126 -7.07 -11.12 -0.62
N ALA A 127 -7.55 -10.52 -1.72
CA ALA A 127 -8.89 -9.96 -1.90
C ALA A 127 -10.04 -10.90 -1.45
N ILE A 128 -10.01 -12.17 -1.88
CA ILE A 128 -11.03 -13.16 -1.51
C ILE A 128 -11.01 -13.43 0.00
N ALA A 129 -9.83 -13.65 0.59
CA ALA A 129 -9.68 -13.94 2.00
C ALA A 129 -10.17 -12.78 2.88
N ALA A 130 -9.86 -11.54 2.47
CA ALA A 130 -10.39 -10.32 3.07
C ALA A 130 -11.92 -10.31 3.10
N ALA A 131 -12.56 -10.69 1.99
CA ALA A 131 -14.00 -10.63 1.83
C ALA A 131 -14.74 -11.73 2.59
N PHE A 132 -14.16 -12.92 2.70
CA PHE A 132 -14.65 -13.96 3.62
C PHE A 132 -14.52 -13.52 5.09
N CYS A 133 -13.43 -12.84 5.46
CA CYS A 133 -13.24 -12.27 6.79
C CYS A 133 -14.27 -11.16 7.09
N CYS A 134 -14.46 -10.20 6.17
CA CYS A 134 -15.52 -9.20 6.26
C CYS A 134 -16.90 -9.85 6.42
N ARG A 135 -17.27 -10.78 5.53
CA ARG A 135 -18.59 -11.45 5.58
C ARG A 135 -18.86 -12.21 6.88
N SER A 136 -17.83 -12.74 7.55
CA SER A 136 -17.98 -13.55 8.77
C SER A 136 -17.79 -12.75 10.07
N GLN A 137 -16.85 -11.81 10.12
CA GLN A 137 -16.46 -11.10 11.34
C GLN A 137 -16.79 -9.60 11.32
N CYS A 138 -16.81 -8.97 10.14
CA CYS A 138 -16.99 -7.53 9.97
C CYS A 138 -17.99 -7.18 8.85
N PRO A 139 -19.25 -7.67 8.88
CA PRO A 139 -20.15 -7.69 7.70
C PRO A 139 -20.65 -6.30 7.23
N ARG A 140 -20.29 -5.22 7.93
CA ARG A 140 -20.51 -3.83 7.50
C ARG A 140 -19.35 -3.26 6.66
N LYS A 141 -18.19 -3.91 6.67
CA LYS A 141 -17.00 -3.50 5.91
C LYS A 141 -17.09 -4.01 4.48
N ARG A 142 -16.74 -3.15 3.52
CA ARG A 142 -16.58 -3.49 2.11
C ARG A 142 -15.11 -3.77 1.83
N VAL A 143 -14.85 -4.69 0.91
CA VAL A 143 -13.52 -4.82 0.29
C VAL A 143 -13.56 -4.05 -1.03
N ILE A 144 -12.55 -3.22 -1.28
CA ILE A 144 -12.36 -2.49 -2.54
C ILE A 144 -11.03 -2.96 -3.11
N CYS A 145 -11.04 -3.58 -4.27
CA CYS A 145 -9.86 -4.10 -4.95
C CYS A 145 -9.56 -3.23 -6.17
N VAL A 146 -8.33 -2.73 -6.29
CA VAL A 146 -7.86 -1.99 -7.46
C VAL A 146 -6.87 -2.87 -8.21
N GLU A 147 -7.23 -3.23 -9.44
CA GLU A 147 -6.53 -4.22 -10.25
C GLU A 147 -6.03 -3.55 -11.53
N ASP A 148 -4.79 -3.84 -11.92
CA ASP A 148 -4.29 -3.54 -13.27
C ASP A 148 -4.95 -4.47 -14.30
N ASP A 149 -5.20 -4.03 -15.53
CA ASP A 149 -5.74 -4.91 -16.59
C ASP A 149 -4.83 -6.12 -16.89
N SER A 150 -3.51 -5.95 -16.74
CA SER A 150 -2.54 -7.02 -16.90
C SER A 150 -2.53 -8.00 -15.71
N ALA A 151 -2.88 -7.53 -14.51
CA ALA A 151 -3.07 -8.36 -13.33
C ALA A 151 -4.37 -9.18 -13.41
N LEU A 152 -5.41 -8.62 -14.04
CA LEU A 152 -6.68 -9.31 -14.25
C LEU A 152 -6.52 -10.65 -14.98
N GLY A 153 -5.50 -10.82 -15.83
CA GLY A 153 -5.19 -12.12 -16.45
C GLY A 153 -4.92 -13.25 -15.44
N PHE A 154 -4.41 -12.90 -14.25
CA PHE A 154 -4.16 -13.84 -13.15
C PHE A 154 -5.34 -13.89 -12.17
N SER A 155 -5.99 -12.75 -11.90
CA SER A 155 -7.09 -12.67 -10.93
C SER A 155 -8.49 -12.95 -11.51
N ALA A 156 -8.68 -13.05 -12.83
CA ALA A 156 -10.00 -13.23 -13.46
C ALA A 156 -10.78 -14.47 -13.00
N MET A 157 -10.12 -15.59 -12.70
CA MET A 157 -10.81 -16.80 -12.19
C MET A 157 -11.43 -16.57 -10.80
N ASN A 158 -10.96 -15.57 -10.05
CA ASN A 158 -11.52 -15.20 -8.75
C ASN A 158 -12.93 -14.61 -8.89
N LEU A 159 -13.24 -13.90 -9.98
CA LEU A 159 -14.55 -13.29 -10.24
C LEU A 159 -15.70 -14.29 -10.10
N GLU A 160 -15.53 -15.49 -10.66
CA GLU A 160 -16.52 -16.57 -10.56
C GLU A 160 -16.79 -16.92 -9.10
N THR A 161 -15.73 -17.11 -8.31
CA THR A 161 -15.84 -17.42 -6.88
C THR A 161 -16.47 -16.27 -6.09
N MET A 162 -16.14 -15.02 -6.42
CA MET A 162 -16.68 -13.82 -5.77
C MET A 162 -18.21 -13.69 -6.00
N VAL A 163 -18.67 -13.96 -7.23
CA VAL A 163 -20.09 -13.97 -7.61
C VAL A 163 -20.82 -15.17 -7.00
N ARG A 164 -20.31 -16.39 -7.18
CA ARG A 164 -20.91 -17.64 -6.67
C ARG A 164 -21.03 -17.63 -5.15
N CYS A 165 -20.01 -17.18 -4.44
CA CYS A 165 -20.04 -17.08 -2.97
C CYS A 165 -20.78 -15.83 -2.47
N LYS A 166 -21.13 -14.86 -3.34
CA LYS A 166 -21.73 -13.57 -3.00
C LYS A 166 -20.89 -12.80 -1.97
N LEU A 167 -19.65 -12.48 -2.35
CA LEU A 167 -18.69 -11.75 -1.51
C LEU A 167 -18.87 -10.23 -1.65
N PRO A 168 -18.74 -9.43 -0.57
CA PRO A 168 -18.97 -7.99 -0.57
C PRO A 168 -17.74 -7.21 -1.08
N ILE A 169 -17.40 -7.43 -2.35
CA ILE A 169 -16.20 -6.85 -3.01
C ILE A 169 -16.62 -5.92 -4.14
N VAL A 170 -15.99 -4.76 -4.21
CA VAL A 170 -16.00 -3.87 -5.37
C VAL A 170 -14.64 -4.00 -6.05
N ILE A 171 -14.61 -4.36 -7.34
CA ILE A 171 -13.38 -4.38 -8.14
C ILE A 171 -13.37 -3.16 -9.04
N ILE A 172 -12.22 -2.49 -9.09
CA ILE A 172 -11.93 -1.35 -9.93
C ILE A 172 -10.77 -1.79 -10.83
N ILE A 173 -11.07 -2.08 -12.11
CA ILE A 173 -10.04 -2.40 -13.09
C ILE A 173 -9.53 -1.07 -13.67
N VAL A 174 -8.23 -0.84 -13.58
CA VAL A 174 -7.56 0.25 -14.27
C VAL A 174 -6.99 -0.31 -15.57
N ASN A 175 -7.60 0.09 -16.69
CA ASN A 175 -7.17 -0.31 -18.02
C ASN A 175 -6.19 0.72 -18.59
N ASN A 176 -5.02 0.25 -19.01
CA ASN A 176 -3.93 1.02 -19.62
C ASN A 176 -3.43 0.37 -20.92
N ASN A 177 -4.23 -0.52 -21.52
CA ASN A 177 -3.90 -1.40 -22.64
C ASN A 177 -2.79 -2.44 -22.37
N GLY A 178 -2.54 -2.78 -21.10
CA GLY A 178 -1.56 -3.78 -20.69
C GLY A 178 -0.22 -3.20 -20.23
N ILE A 179 0.62 -4.09 -19.70
CA ILE A 179 1.83 -3.76 -18.90
C ILE A 179 2.63 -2.58 -19.48
N TYR A 180 2.72 -1.48 -18.71
CA TYR A 180 3.42 -0.22 -19.06
C TYR A 180 2.87 0.57 -20.26
N GLY A 181 1.64 0.33 -20.71
CA GLY A 181 0.97 1.07 -21.78
C GLY A 181 0.67 0.27 -23.06
N GLY A 182 0.95 -1.05 -23.05
CA GLY A 182 0.67 -1.95 -24.17
C GLY A 182 1.62 -1.79 -25.37
N PHE A 183 1.13 -2.18 -26.55
CA PHE A 183 1.80 -1.94 -27.82
C PHE A 183 1.38 -0.59 -28.42
N ASP A 184 2.28 0.04 -29.17
CA ASP A 184 1.92 1.17 -30.01
C ASP A 184 0.95 0.75 -31.14
N GLN A 185 0.29 1.73 -31.74
CA GLN A 185 -0.77 1.49 -32.71
C GLN A 185 -0.27 0.90 -34.04
N GLU A 186 1.01 1.07 -34.40
CA GLU A 186 1.59 0.48 -35.60
C GLU A 186 1.92 -1.00 -35.35
N THR A 187 2.60 -1.32 -34.24
CA THR A 187 2.85 -2.69 -33.79
C THR A 187 1.57 -3.49 -33.60
N PHE A 188 0.53 -2.90 -33.00
CA PHE A 188 -0.78 -3.57 -32.82
C PHE A 188 -1.47 -3.86 -34.16
N ASN A 189 -1.40 -2.94 -35.13
CA ASN A 189 -1.95 -3.15 -36.47
C ASN A 189 -1.17 -4.21 -37.27
N ASN A 190 0.16 -4.26 -37.13
CA ASN A 190 1.00 -5.27 -37.76
C ASN A 190 0.70 -6.67 -37.20
N LEU A 191 0.67 -6.83 -35.87
CA LEU A 191 0.30 -8.09 -35.19
C LEU A 191 -1.12 -8.58 -35.56
N ARG A 192 -2.03 -7.65 -35.88
CA ARG A 192 -3.38 -7.98 -36.39
C ARG A 192 -3.36 -8.42 -37.86
N SER A 193 -2.40 -7.91 -38.65
CA SER A 193 -2.29 -8.17 -40.10
C SER A 193 -1.54 -9.48 -40.41
N ASP A 194 -0.64 -9.91 -39.53
CA ASP A 194 0.07 -11.20 -39.60
C ASP A 194 -0.83 -12.41 -39.19
N GLY A 195 -2.12 -12.18 -38.93
CA GLY A 195 -3.07 -13.18 -38.41
C GLY A 195 -4.17 -13.65 -39.38
N ASP A 196 -4.22 -13.11 -40.61
CA ASP A 196 -5.16 -13.46 -41.69
C ASP A 196 -4.46 -14.23 -42.84
#